data_AF-R9C718-F1
#
_entry.id   AF-R9C718-F1
#
_cell.length_a   1.000
_cell.length_b   1.000
_cell.length_c   1.000
_cell.angle_alpha   90.00
_cell.angle_beta   90.00
_cell.angle_gamma   90.00
#
_symmetry.space_group_name_H-M   'P 1'
#
loop_
_entity.id
_entity.type
_entity.pdbx_description
1 polymer ?
#
loop_
_entity_poly.entity_id
_entity_poly.type
_entity_poly.pdbx_seq_one_letter_code
_entity_poly.pdbx_strand_id
1 'polypeptide(L)'
;MKKKILSIVIVGALTMTSVTPVFATPNEEVINQEVKENQAKYDEMNKQVEDIQGKIYNLNEQISPLAEKVQENQKQIDTIKDEVQNTKKEIETSKVDISEKEEVLGKRLRELYKTGGQGSYLTLLFSADSFSDLISKLDSASRLVSIDKKIVKELVDNKEKLDEKVNSLEEKANEVAKINEETNKVLSELEVKKQEQETLIATAKAEQAKFDAEFLSVSERSLVSAQLDILINSDDVNALRSALGQLTNIRDGQLKSDIVIAEVNEALYNAEDKISNLEIAQANRGSGSGLSSSTGNSIVDFAYKYIGTPYIYGATGPSSFDCSGFTSFVYRNAAGTEITRTTYSQLGVGTPVSYSELQPGDLVFTYGSDHVGIYVGGGQYIHAPYEGENVKVSPITGFYAARRVL
;
A
#
# COMPACT_ATOMS: atom_id res chain seq x y z
N MET A 1 2.46 0.66 -32.66
CA MET A 1 3.91 0.72 -32.30
C MET A 1 3.98 0.89 -30.79
N LYS A 2 4.58 0.06 -29.93
CA LYS A 2 5.53 -1.05 -30.06
C LYS A 2 5.14 -2.10 -29.01
N LYS A 3 4.86 -3.33 -29.44
CA LYS A 3 4.84 -4.53 -28.58
C LYS A 3 6.29 -4.84 -28.17
N LYS A 4 6.84 -4.11 -27.19
CA LYS A 4 8.18 -4.35 -26.62
C LYS A 4 8.28 -3.66 -25.25
N ILE A 5 7.50 -4.08 -24.26
CA ILE A 5 7.79 -3.72 -22.88
C ILE A 5 7.71 -5.01 -22.07
N LEU A 6 8.88 -5.39 -21.54
CA LEU A 6 9.20 -6.57 -20.75
C LEU A 6 9.05 -7.94 -21.42
N SER A 7 9.81 -8.14 -22.51
CA SER A 7 10.38 -9.46 -22.78
C SER A 7 11.48 -9.75 -21.76
N ILE A 8 11.11 -10.19 -20.57
CA ILE A 8 12.02 -10.87 -19.64
C ILE A 8 11.32 -12.15 -19.23
N VAL A 9 11.34 -13.10 -20.16
CA VAL A 9 11.35 -14.52 -19.80
C VAL A 9 12.71 -14.74 -19.14
N ILE A 10 12.81 -14.56 -17.82
CA ILE A 10 13.85 -15.24 -17.04
C ILE A 10 13.23 -16.56 -16.61
N VAL A 11 13.10 -17.45 -17.61
CA VAL A 11 13.33 -18.86 -17.35
C VAL A 11 14.84 -18.94 -17.18
N GLY A 12 15.29 -18.68 -15.95
CA GLY A 12 16.63 -19.02 -15.53
C GLY A 12 16.70 -20.53 -15.49
N ALA A 13 17.01 -21.13 -16.64
CA ALA A 13 17.41 -22.52 -16.77
C ALA A 13 18.69 -22.75 -15.95
N LEU A 14 18.58 -22.79 -14.63
CA LEU A 14 19.49 -23.59 -13.82
C LEU A 14 19.06 -25.02 -14.08
N THR A 15 19.73 -25.63 -15.06
CA THR A 15 19.77 -27.08 -15.18
C THR A 15 20.16 -27.61 -13.81
N MET A 16 19.16 -28.02 -13.02
CA MET A 16 19.33 -28.90 -11.88
C MET A 16 19.95 -30.17 -12.45
N THR A 17 21.28 -30.20 -12.54
CA THR A 17 21.98 -31.46 -12.49
C THR A 17 21.58 -32.05 -11.16
N SER A 18 20.68 -33.03 -11.21
CA SER A 18 20.27 -33.83 -10.08
C SER A 18 21.51 -34.47 -9.47
N VAL A 19 22.15 -33.77 -8.53
CA VAL A 19 23.10 -34.38 -7.61
C VAL A 19 22.26 -35.20 -6.65
N THR A 20 22.05 -36.46 -7.01
CA THR A 20 21.59 -37.46 -6.06
C THR A 20 22.64 -37.51 -4.94
N PRO A 21 22.25 -37.37 -3.66
CA PRO A 21 23.21 -37.49 -2.57
C PRO A 21 23.81 -38.90 -2.61
N VAL A 22 25.11 -38.98 -2.88
CA VAL A 22 25.90 -40.21 -2.79
C VAL A 22 26.27 -40.37 -1.33
N PHE A 23 25.63 -41.32 -0.64
CA PHE A 23 25.95 -41.70 0.73
C PHE A 23 27.26 -42.53 0.76
N ALA A 24 28.39 -41.84 0.62
CA ALA A 24 29.67 -42.29 1.16
C ALA A 24 29.98 -41.40 2.36
N THR A 25 30.49 -41.93 3.48
CA THR A 25 30.91 -41.09 4.64
C THR A 25 31.94 -40.06 4.16
N PRO A 26 31.56 -38.78 3.99
CA PRO A 26 32.46 -37.79 3.42
C PRO A 26 33.38 -37.27 4.52
N ASN A 27 34.60 -36.94 4.15
CA ASN A 27 35.50 -36.19 5.01
C ASN A 27 34.84 -34.83 5.36
N GLU A 28 35.06 -34.31 6.56
CA GLU A 28 34.43 -33.06 7.09
C GLU A 28 34.60 -31.85 6.13
N GLU A 29 35.68 -31.85 5.35
CA GLU A 29 35.99 -30.87 4.32
C GLU A 29 35.00 -30.86 3.14
N VAL A 30 34.48 -32.03 2.75
CA VAL A 30 33.50 -32.17 1.65
C VAL A 30 32.13 -31.66 2.07
N ILE A 31 31.70 -31.97 3.29
CA ILE A 31 30.44 -31.49 3.87
C ILE A 31 30.44 -29.96 3.96
N ASN A 32 31.53 -29.39 4.46
CA ASN A 32 31.67 -27.94 4.57
C ASN A 32 31.71 -27.22 3.21
N GLN A 33 32.16 -27.89 2.15
CA GLN A 33 32.14 -27.33 0.80
C GLN A 33 30.71 -27.32 0.22
N GLU A 34 29.97 -28.41 0.35
CA GLU A 34 28.59 -28.52 -0.13
C GLU A 34 27.67 -27.48 0.53
N VAL A 35 27.79 -27.31 1.85
CA VAL A 35 27.03 -26.28 2.58
C VAL A 35 27.33 -24.88 2.04
N LYS A 36 28.60 -24.53 1.83
CA LYS A 36 28.98 -23.21 1.28
C LYS A 36 28.44 -22.98 -0.13
N GLU A 37 28.45 -24.00 -0.98
CA GLU A 37 27.90 -23.90 -2.34
C GLU A 37 26.39 -23.68 -2.33
N ASN A 38 25.64 -24.38 -1.47
CA ASN A 38 24.20 -24.18 -1.33
C ASN A 38 23.87 -22.82 -0.73
N GLN A 39 24.65 -22.35 0.25
CA GLN A 39 24.51 -21.01 0.82
C GLN A 39 24.75 -19.90 -0.20
N ALA A 40 25.75 -20.06 -1.08
CA ALA A 40 26.03 -19.10 -2.14
C ALA A 40 24.89 -19.04 -3.17
N LYS A 41 24.31 -20.20 -3.54
CA LYS A 41 23.13 -20.26 -4.41
C LYS A 41 21.92 -19.60 -3.76
N TYR A 42 21.69 -19.84 -2.47
CA TYR A 42 20.60 -19.20 -1.73
C TYR A 42 20.76 -17.67 -1.68
N ASP A 43 21.98 -17.17 -1.48
CA ASP A 43 22.26 -15.73 -1.56
C ASP A 43 21.99 -15.15 -2.95
N GLU A 44 22.33 -15.88 -4.01
CA GLU A 44 22.02 -15.45 -5.37
C GLU A 44 20.51 -15.35 -5.61
N MET A 45 19.74 -16.33 -5.11
CA MET A 45 18.28 -16.30 -5.15
C MET A 45 17.71 -15.11 -4.34
N ASN A 46 18.26 -14.83 -3.15
CA ASN A 46 17.91 -13.65 -2.36
C ASN A 46 18.13 -12.36 -3.15
N LYS A 47 19.30 -12.22 -3.78
CA LYS A 47 19.63 -11.05 -4.59
C LYS A 47 18.68 -10.88 -5.79
N GLN A 48 18.23 -11.99 -6.38
CA GLN A 48 17.23 -11.94 -7.46
C GLN A 48 15.87 -11.46 -6.95
N VAL A 49 15.43 -11.94 -5.77
CA VAL A 49 14.19 -11.46 -5.13
C VAL A 49 14.30 -9.96 -4.81
N GLU A 50 15.44 -9.51 -4.26
CA GLU A 50 15.71 -8.09 -3.98
C GLU A 50 15.71 -7.22 -5.25
N ASP A 51 16.32 -7.68 -6.35
CA ASP A 51 16.32 -6.95 -7.63
C ASP A 51 14.90 -6.80 -8.20
N ILE A 52 14.05 -7.84 -8.07
CA ILE A 52 12.64 -7.76 -8.46
C ILE A 52 11.87 -6.79 -7.55
N GLN A 53 12.13 -6.81 -6.24
CA GLN A 53 11.53 -5.85 -5.29
C GLN A 53 11.94 -4.39 -5.59
N GLY A 54 13.21 -4.15 -5.93
CA GLY A 54 13.70 -2.83 -6.34
C GLY A 54 13.00 -2.31 -7.61
N LYS A 55 12.69 -3.20 -8.56
CA LYS A 55 11.91 -2.84 -9.76
C LYS A 55 10.46 -2.48 -9.43
N ILE A 56 9.83 -3.14 -8.45
CA ILE A 56 8.49 -2.78 -7.97
C ILE A 56 8.50 -1.41 -7.30
N TYR A 57 9.51 -1.12 -6.47
CA TYR A 57 9.65 0.21 -5.87
C TYR A 57 9.69 1.29 -6.96
N ASN A 58 10.48 1.08 -8.03
CA ASN A 58 10.54 2.01 -9.15
C ASN A 58 9.20 2.14 -9.92
N LEU A 59 8.42 1.06 -10.04
CA LEU A 59 7.07 1.16 -10.59
C LEU A 59 6.13 1.94 -9.68
N ASN A 60 6.18 1.74 -8.37
CA ASN A 60 5.38 2.50 -7.41
C ASN A 60 5.68 4.01 -7.47
N GLU A 61 6.94 4.38 -7.65
CA GLU A 61 7.34 5.77 -7.93
C GLU A 61 6.73 6.31 -9.23
N GLN A 62 6.54 5.47 -10.26
CA GLN A 62 5.84 5.85 -11.49
C GLN A 62 4.31 5.88 -11.32
N ILE A 63 3.75 5.14 -10.36
CA ILE A 63 2.31 5.10 -10.07
C ILE A 63 1.83 6.39 -9.43
N SER A 64 2.58 6.93 -8.47
CA SER A 64 2.19 8.12 -7.72
C SER A 64 1.81 9.32 -8.60
N PRO A 65 2.64 9.77 -9.56
CA PRO A 65 2.28 10.90 -10.43
C PRO A 65 1.11 10.58 -11.37
N LEU A 66 0.88 9.30 -11.69
CA LEU A 66 -0.25 8.89 -12.51
C LEU A 66 -1.57 8.91 -11.71
N ALA A 67 -1.53 8.48 -10.45
CA ALA A 67 -2.68 8.57 -9.53
C ALA A 67 -3.06 10.04 -9.28
N GLU A 68 -2.08 10.92 -9.07
CA GLU A 68 -2.30 12.36 -8.99
C GLU A 68 -2.92 12.91 -10.29
N LYS A 69 -2.41 12.48 -11.45
CA LYS A 69 -2.95 12.90 -12.75
C LYS A 69 -4.39 12.42 -12.97
N VAL A 70 -4.74 11.23 -12.50
CA VAL A 70 -6.12 10.73 -12.53
C VAL A 70 -7.03 11.60 -11.67
N GLN A 71 -6.60 11.97 -10.46
CA GLN A 71 -7.37 12.87 -9.60
C GLN A 71 -7.53 14.26 -10.22
N GLU A 72 -6.47 14.82 -10.79
CA GLU A 72 -6.51 16.11 -11.47
C GLU A 72 -7.43 16.06 -12.69
N ASN A 73 -7.33 15.00 -13.51
CA ASN A 73 -8.22 14.78 -14.65
C ASN A 73 -9.68 14.65 -14.20
N GLN A 74 -9.95 13.96 -13.09
CA GLN A 74 -11.31 13.85 -12.54
C GLN A 74 -11.85 15.21 -12.11
N LYS A 75 -11.01 16.03 -11.47
CA LYS A 75 -11.37 17.40 -11.07
C LYS A 75 -11.62 18.31 -12.29
N GLN A 76 -10.85 18.15 -13.37
CA GLN A 76 -11.07 18.84 -14.64
C GLN A 76 -12.36 18.39 -15.32
N ILE A 77 -12.72 17.11 -15.21
CA ILE A 77 -14.01 16.60 -15.71
C ILE A 77 -15.17 17.20 -14.89
N ASP A 78 -15.04 17.31 -13.57
CA ASP A 78 -16.10 17.84 -12.68
C ASP A 78 -16.34 19.34 -12.91
N THR A 79 -15.31 20.17 -12.72
CA THR A 79 -14.82 21.04 -13.81
C THR A 79 -15.78 21.43 -14.95
N ILE A 80 -15.47 20.81 -16.08
CA ILE A 80 -16.16 20.94 -17.35
C ILE A 80 -17.65 20.56 -17.22
N LYS A 81 -18.02 19.60 -16.39
CA LYS A 81 -19.40 19.18 -16.19
C LYS A 81 -20.26 20.29 -15.59
N ASP A 82 -19.73 21.02 -14.60
CA ASP A 82 -20.41 22.17 -14.00
C ASP A 82 -20.54 23.31 -15.03
N GLU A 83 -19.50 23.57 -15.82
CA GLU A 83 -19.57 24.54 -16.90
C GLU A 83 -20.61 24.14 -17.97
N VAL A 84 -20.66 22.87 -18.37
CA VAL A 84 -21.64 22.33 -19.31
C VAL A 84 -23.05 22.52 -18.76
N GLN A 85 -23.29 22.30 -17.47
CA GLN A 85 -24.60 22.54 -16.86
C GLN A 85 -24.99 24.03 -16.89
N ASN A 86 -24.04 24.92 -16.59
CA ASN A 86 -24.29 26.36 -16.63
C ASN A 86 -24.55 26.85 -18.07
N THR A 87 -23.72 26.44 -19.03
CA THR A 87 -23.91 26.78 -20.45
C THR A 87 -25.26 26.24 -20.97
N LYS A 88 -25.70 25.04 -20.56
CA LYS A 88 -27.03 24.54 -20.90
C LYS A 88 -28.17 25.42 -20.37
N LYS A 89 -28.08 25.91 -19.12
CA LYS A 89 -29.08 26.85 -18.56
C LYS A 89 -29.11 28.17 -19.34
N GLU A 90 -27.94 28.68 -19.71
CA GLU A 90 -27.84 29.90 -20.50
C GLU A 90 -28.40 29.73 -21.92
N ILE A 91 -28.17 28.57 -22.56
CA ILE A 91 -28.75 28.20 -23.85
C ILE A 91 -30.27 28.22 -23.78
N GLU A 92 -30.87 27.59 -22.76
CA GLU A 92 -32.33 27.58 -22.58
C GLU A 92 -32.89 29.00 -22.36
N THR A 93 -32.20 29.82 -21.57
CA THR A 93 -32.57 31.24 -21.38
C THR A 93 -32.50 32.01 -22.70
N SER A 94 -31.43 31.83 -23.48
CA SER A 94 -31.25 32.50 -24.77
C SER A 94 -32.31 32.06 -25.81
N LYS A 95 -32.70 30.78 -25.81
CA LYS A 95 -33.79 30.28 -26.67
C LYS A 95 -35.12 30.94 -26.34
N VAL A 96 -35.44 31.10 -25.05
CA VAL A 96 -36.66 31.81 -24.61
C VAL A 96 -36.62 33.27 -25.08
N ASP A 97 -35.53 33.99 -24.82
CA ASP A 97 -35.37 35.39 -25.23
C ASP A 97 -35.49 35.58 -26.75
N ILE A 98 -34.88 34.68 -27.53
CA ILE A 98 -34.99 34.68 -28.99
C ILE A 98 -36.44 34.46 -29.41
N SER A 99 -37.13 33.47 -28.82
CA SER A 99 -38.51 33.16 -29.16
C SER A 99 -39.46 34.34 -28.89
N GLU A 100 -39.32 35.01 -27.75
CA GLU A 100 -40.12 36.20 -27.41
C GLU A 100 -39.87 37.35 -28.39
N LYS A 101 -38.61 37.61 -28.74
CA LYS A 101 -38.25 38.67 -29.71
C LYS A 101 -38.73 38.33 -31.12
N GLU A 102 -38.64 37.07 -31.55
CA GLU A 102 -39.19 36.61 -32.83
C GLU A 102 -40.71 36.77 -32.89
N GLU A 103 -41.42 36.52 -31.79
CA GLU A 103 -42.87 36.72 -31.73
C GLU A 103 -43.24 38.20 -31.89
N VAL A 104 -42.55 39.10 -31.16
CA VAL A 104 -42.76 40.55 -31.23
C VAL A 104 -42.45 41.07 -32.64
N LEU A 105 -41.29 40.68 -33.20
CA LEU A 105 -40.91 41.06 -34.56
C LEU A 105 -41.90 40.51 -35.59
N GLY A 106 -42.36 39.27 -35.42
CA GLY A 106 -43.36 38.65 -36.30
C GLY A 106 -44.71 39.37 -36.26
N LYS A 107 -45.19 39.79 -35.07
CA LYS A 107 -46.38 40.65 -34.94
C LYS A 107 -46.18 41.98 -35.66
N ARG A 108 -45.04 42.64 -35.45
CA ARG A 108 -44.68 43.91 -36.10
C ARG A 108 -44.66 43.80 -37.63
N LEU A 109 -44.00 42.77 -38.17
CA LEU A 109 -43.91 42.53 -39.61
C LEU A 109 -45.28 42.23 -40.25
N ARG A 110 -46.14 41.48 -39.55
CA ARG A 110 -47.51 41.23 -40.02
C ARG A 110 -48.34 42.51 -40.10
N GLU A 111 -48.26 43.38 -39.09
CA GLU A 111 -48.97 44.66 -39.12
C GLU A 111 -48.42 45.58 -40.21
N LEU A 112 -47.09 45.66 -40.37
CA LEU A 112 -46.46 46.43 -41.43
C LEU A 112 -46.90 45.93 -42.83
N TYR A 113 -47.04 44.62 -43.01
CA TYR A 113 -47.54 44.02 -44.25
C TYR A 113 -49.00 44.41 -44.52
N LYS A 114 -49.88 44.31 -43.52
CA LYS A 114 -51.31 44.69 -43.63
C LYS A 114 -51.49 46.16 -44.01
N THR A 115 -50.60 47.04 -43.56
CA THR A 115 -50.70 48.50 -43.80
C THR A 115 -50.00 48.97 -45.09
N GLY A 116 -49.59 48.05 -45.97
CA GLY A 116 -48.98 48.38 -47.27
C GLY A 116 -47.44 48.42 -47.27
N GLY A 117 -46.79 47.82 -46.28
CA GLY A 117 -45.34 47.67 -46.21
C GLY A 117 -44.59 48.98 -45.91
N GLN A 118 -43.39 49.14 -46.46
CA GLN A 118 -42.59 50.37 -46.27
C GLN A 118 -43.26 51.62 -46.85
N GLY A 119 -44.18 51.46 -47.80
CA GLY A 119 -45.01 52.54 -48.31
C GLY A 119 -45.90 53.17 -47.24
N SER A 120 -46.22 52.44 -46.16
CA SER A 120 -47.05 52.92 -45.05
C SER A 120 -46.41 54.11 -44.32
N TYR A 121 -45.08 54.14 -44.18
CA TYR A 121 -44.38 55.29 -43.60
C TYR A 121 -44.41 56.50 -44.52
N LEU A 122 -44.25 56.29 -45.82
CA LEU A 122 -44.36 57.36 -46.81
C LEU A 122 -45.79 57.93 -46.82
N THR A 123 -46.81 57.08 -46.76
CA THR A 123 -48.21 57.50 -46.66
C THR A 123 -48.49 58.26 -45.36
N LEU A 124 -47.93 57.84 -44.22
CA LEU A 124 -48.03 58.56 -42.95
C LEU A 124 -47.41 59.95 -43.06
N LEU A 125 -46.22 60.07 -43.65
CA LEU A 125 -45.54 61.35 -43.85
C LEU A 125 -46.30 62.27 -44.81
N PHE A 126 -46.86 61.74 -45.90
CA PHE A 126 -47.66 62.50 -46.86
C PHE A 126 -49.07 62.87 -46.34
N SER A 127 -49.53 62.24 -45.27
CA SER A 127 -50.78 62.58 -44.57
C SER A 127 -50.62 63.70 -43.52
N ALA A 128 -49.50 64.43 -43.51
CA ALA A 128 -49.26 65.48 -42.54
C ALA A 128 -50.11 66.73 -42.80
N ASP A 129 -50.80 67.24 -41.77
CA ASP A 129 -51.69 68.41 -41.88
C ASP A 129 -50.93 69.75 -41.79
N SER A 130 -49.69 69.72 -41.26
CA SER A 130 -48.83 70.90 -41.12
C SER A 130 -47.36 70.52 -41.09
N PHE A 131 -46.46 71.52 -41.23
CA PHE A 131 -45.02 71.30 -41.13
C PHE A 131 -44.59 70.77 -39.74
N SER A 132 -45.23 71.23 -38.66
CA SER A 132 -44.96 70.72 -37.30
C SER A 132 -45.42 69.28 -37.11
N ASP A 133 -46.55 68.92 -37.72
CA ASP A 133 -47.08 67.54 -37.73
C ASP A 133 -46.19 66.62 -38.57
N LEU A 134 -45.68 67.09 -39.71
CA LEU A 134 -44.71 66.38 -40.53
C LEU A 134 -43.43 66.04 -39.76
N ILE A 135 -42.86 67.00 -39.02
CA ILE A 135 -41.66 66.76 -38.18
C ILE A 135 -41.95 65.72 -37.10
N SER A 136 -43.13 65.78 -36.46
CA SER A 136 -43.52 64.84 -35.40
C SER A 136 -43.73 63.42 -35.92
N LYS A 137 -44.38 63.29 -37.10
CA LYS A 137 -44.57 62.02 -37.81
C LYS A 137 -43.23 61.45 -38.31
N LEU A 138 -42.30 62.31 -38.74
CA LEU A 138 -40.94 61.93 -39.14
C LEU A 138 -40.11 61.40 -37.97
N ASP A 139 -40.12 62.09 -36.83
CA ASP A 139 -39.46 61.61 -35.60
C ASP A 139 -40.05 60.26 -35.16
N SER A 140 -41.38 60.14 -35.15
CA SER A 140 -42.07 58.89 -34.78
C SER A 140 -41.70 57.72 -35.70
N ALA A 141 -41.70 57.94 -37.02
CA ALA A 141 -41.30 56.93 -38.00
C ALA A 141 -39.81 56.55 -37.85
N SER A 142 -38.93 57.52 -37.64
CA SER A 142 -37.49 57.29 -37.41
C SER A 142 -37.23 56.45 -36.16
N ARG A 143 -37.93 56.76 -35.06
CA ARG A 143 -37.87 55.97 -33.81
C ARG A 143 -38.34 54.55 -34.02
N LEU A 144 -39.45 54.36 -34.75
CA LEU A 144 -39.99 53.03 -35.05
C LEU A 144 -39.01 52.18 -35.86
N VAL A 145 -38.42 52.75 -36.92
CA VAL A 145 -37.41 52.08 -37.74
C VAL A 145 -36.16 51.73 -36.91
N SER A 146 -35.79 52.62 -35.98
CA SER A 146 -34.65 52.39 -35.08
C SER A 146 -34.93 51.25 -34.09
N ILE A 147 -36.15 51.14 -33.57
CA ILE A 147 -36.59 50.01 -32.74
C ILE A 147 -36.56 48.71 -33.54
N ASP A 148 -37.12 48.70 -34.75
CA ASP A 148 -37.15 47.52 -35.63
C ASP A 148 -35.71 47.05 -35.94
N LYS A 149 -34.82 47.99 -36.30
CA LYS A 149 -33.39 47.71 -36.53
C LYS A 149 -32.71 47.17 -35.28
N LYS A 150 -33.02 47.71 -34.10
CA LYS A 150 -32.47 47.25 -32.82
C LYS A 150 -32.92 45.82 -32.51
N ILE A 151 -34.21 45.49 -32.66
CA ILE A 151 -34.73 44.13 -32.43
C ILE A 151 -34.08 43.13 -33.38
N VAL A 152 -33.98 43.46 -34.67
CA VAL A 152 -33.33 42.59 -35.66
C VAL A 152 -31.86 42.37 -35.31
N LYS A 153 -31.13 43.45 -34.97
CA LYS A 153 -29.73 43.34 -34.56
C LYS A 153 -29.58 42.44 -33.32
N GLU A 154 -30.37 42.69 -32.27
CA GLU A 154 -30.31 41.89 -31.05
C GLU A 154 -30.66 40.41 -31.30
N LEU A 155 -31.60 40.12 -32.20
CA LEU A 155 -31.92 38.74 -32.58
C LEU A 155 -30.77 38.05 -33.29
N VAL A 156 -30.12 38.73 -34.23
CA VAL A 156 -28.95 38.19 -34.94
C VAL A 156 -27.80 37.96 -33.95
N ASP A 157 -27.46 38.97 -33.14
CA ASP A 157 -26.39 38.88 -32.14
C ASP A 157 -26.67 37.75 -31.13
N ASN A 158 -27.94 37.56 -30.72
CA ASN A 158 -28.32 36.48 -29.80
C ASN A 158 -28.25 35.09 -30.44
N LYS A 159 -28.61 34.95 -31.72
CA LYS A 159 -28.49 33.68 -32.46
C LYS A 159 -27.03 33.28 -32.66
N GLU A 160 -26.16 34.22 -33.04
CA GLU A 160 -24.72 33.96 -33.15
C GLU A 160 -24.14 33.49 -31.80
N LYS A 161 -24.45 34.19 -30.70
CA LYS A 161 -24.02 33.77 -29.35
C LYS A 161 -24.56 32.41 -28.93
N LEU A 162 -25.78 32.06 -29.36
CA LEU A 162 -26.37 30.76 -29.08
C LEU A 162 -25.59 29.66 -29.82
N ASP A 163 -25.28 29.87 -31.10
CA ASP A 163 -24.49 28.94 -31.91
C ASP A 163 -23.08 28.75 -31.34
N GLU A 164 -22.42 29.83 -30.91
CA GLU A 164 -21.12 29.77 -30.20
C GLU A 164 -21.19 28.91 -28.93
N LYS A 165 -22.23 29.07 -28.11
CA LYS A 165 -22.41 28.26 -26.89
C LYS A 165 -22.67 26.79 -27.19
N VAL A 166 -23.44 26.49 -28.22
CA VAL A 166 -23.71 25.10 -28.66
C VAL A 166 -22.42 24.45 -29.14
N ASN A 167 -21.63 25.13 -29.97
CA ASN A 167 -20.33 24.64 -30.44
C ASN A 167 -19.36 24.42 -29.27
N SER A 168 -19.32 25.34 -28.30
CA SER A 168 -18.49 25.20 -27.09
C SER A 168 -18.87 23.96 -26.26
N LEU A 169 -20.15 23.58 -26.20
CA LEU A 169 -20.56 22.34 -25.53
C LEU A 169 -20.03 21.08 -26.24
N GLU A 170 -19.98 21.07 -27.57
CA GLU A 170 -19.45 19.95 -28.34
C GLU A 170 -17.93 19.80 -28.15
N GLU A 171 -17.20 20.92 -28.16
CA GLU A 171 -15.76 20.94 -27.87
C GLU A 171 -15.45 20.38 -26.47
N LYS A 172 -16.18 20.85 -25.44
CA LYS A 172 -16.03 20.37 -24.06
C LYS A 172 -16.35 18.88 -23.91
N ALA A 173 -17.35 18.38 -24.63
CA ALA A 173 -17.68 16.95 -24.62
C ALA A 173 -16.55 16.10 -25.22
N ASN A 174 -15.96 16.56 -26.32
CA ASN A 174 -14.82 15.90 -26.96
C ASN A 174 -13.56 15.92 -26.08
N GLU A 175 -13.31 17.02 -25.37
CA GLU A 175 -12.21 17.14 -24.42
C GLU A 175 -12.34 16.13 -23.27
N VAL A 176 -13.52 16.02 -22.65
CA VAL A 176 -13.79 15.02 -21.60
C VAL A 176 -13.61 13.59 -22.11
N ALA A 177 -14.07 13.29 -23.33
CA ALA A 177 -13.91 11.97 -23.93
C ALA A 177 -12.42 11.61 -24.10
N LYS A 178 -11.61 12.56 -24.57
CA LYS A 178 -10.17 12.37 -24.75
C LYS A 178 -9.42 12.18 -23.43
N ILE A 179 -9.73 13.00 -22.42
CA ILE A 179 -9.15 12.88 -21.06
C ILE A 179 -9.45 11.49 -20.48
N ASN A 180 -10.68 11.01 -20.62
CA ASN A 180 -11.08 9.69 -20.15
C ASN A 180 -10.34 8.55 -20.88
N GLU A 181 -10.21 8.64 -22.20
CA GLU A 181 -9.50 7.63 -22.98
C GLU A 181 -8.01 7.54 -22.59
N GLU A 182 -7.33 8.68 -22.49
CA GLU A 182 -5.93 8.75 -22.09
C GLU A 182 -5.72 8.22 -20.66
N THR A 183 -6.60 8.58 -19.73
CA THR A 183 -6.54 8.13 -18.33
C THR A 183 -6.72 6.61 -18.22
N ASN A 184 -7.74 6.05 -18.88
CA ASN A 184 -8.02 4.62 -18.84
C ASN A 184 -6.89 3.78 -19.45
N LYS A 185 -6.30 4.25 -20.54
CA LYS A 185 -5.17 3.57 -21.18
C LYS A 185 -3.98 3.47 -20.24
N VAL A 186 -3.62 4.57 -19.57
CA VAL A 186 -2.51 4.60 -18.63
C VAL A 186 -2.75 3.69 -17.42
N LEU A 187 -3.96 3.73 -16.84
CA LEU A 187 -4.33 2.85 -15.73
C LEU A 187 -4.24 1.36 -16.11
N SER A 188 -4.73 1.00 -17.30
CA SER A 188 -4.70 -0.39 -17.77
C SER A 188 -3.27 -0.92 -17.99
N GLU A 189 -2.37 -0.11 -18.57
CA GLU A 189 -0.98 -0.52 -18.79
C GLU A 189 -0.23 -0.72 -17.47
N LEU A 190 -0.57 0.09 -16.47
CA LEU A 190 0.05 0.04 -15.16
C LEU A 190 -0.38 -1.21 -14.36
N GLU A 191 -1.67 -1.51 -14.36
CA GLU A 191 -2.21 -2.69 -13.67
C GLU A 191 -1.60 -3.99 -14.21
N VAL A 192 -1.43 -4.10 -15.53
CA VAL A 192 -0.77 -5.25 -16.16
C VAL A 192 0.67 -5.39 -15.67
N LYS A 193 1.45 -4.30 -15.63
CA LYS A 193 2.85 -4.34 -15.17
C LYS A 193 2.97 -4.73 -13.70
N LYS A 194 2.01 -4.30 -12.86
CA LYS A 194 1.96 -4.66 -11.44
C LYS A 194 1.70 -6.15 -11.26
N GLN A 195 0.70 -6.71 -11.95
CA GLN A 195 0.37 -8.14 -11.88
C GLN A 195 1.50 -9.03 -12.39
N GLU A 196 2.16 -8.65 -13.49
CA GLU A 196 3.32 -9.38 -14.02
C GLU A 196 4.45 -9.45 -12.98
N GLN A 197 4.74 -8.37 -12.26
CA GLN A 197 5.80 -8.35 -11.25
C GLN A 197 5.42 -9.08 -9.96
N GLU A 198 4.17 -8.98 -9.49
CA GLU A 198 3.68 -9.79 -8.36
C GLU A 198 3.83 -11.29 -8.64
N THR A 199 3.52 -11.70 -9.87
CA THR A 199 3.70 -13.09 -10.32
C THR A 199 5.17 -13.52 -10.29
N LEU A 200 6.08 -12.65 -10.73
CA LEU A 200 7.53 -12.92 -10.72
C LEU A 200 8.08 -13.07 -9.30
N ILE A 201 7.65 -12.24 -8.35
CA ILE A 201 8.03 -12.40 -6.93
C ILE A 201 7.51 -13.71 -6.37
N ALA A 202 6.22 -14.00 -6.58
CA ALA A 202 5.61 -15.21 -6.06
C ALA A 202 6.36 -16.46 -6.57
N THR A 203 6.71 -16.46 -7.86
CA THR A 203 7.49 -17.53 -8.50
C THR A 203 8.89 -17.63 -7.89
N ALA A 204 9.63 -16.52 -7.80
CA ALA A 204 10.99 -16.51 -7.25
C ALA A 204 11.04 -16.95 -5.77
N LYS A 205 10.08 -16.49 -4.95
CA LYS A 205 9.96 -16.92 -3.55
C LYS A 205 9.59 -18.40 -3.43
N ALA A 206 8.73 -18.92 -4.32
CA ALA A 206 8.40 -20.33 -4.33
C ALA A 206 9.60 -21.21 -4.72
N GLU A 207 10.39 -20.78 -5.72
CA GLU A 207 11.63 -21.44 -6.10
C GLU A 207 12.65 -21.41 -4.95
N GLN A 208 12.78 -20.26 -4.28
CA GLN A 208 13.64 -20.11 -3.11
C GLN A 208 13.23 -21.03 -1.96
N ALA A 209 11.95 -21.04 -1.59
CA ALA A 209 11.44 -21.90 -0.53
C ALA A 209 11.64 -23.39 -0.86
N LYS A 210 11.44 -23.76 -2.12
CA LYS A 210 11.70 -25.13 -2.61
C LYS A 210 13.19 -25.46 -2.51
N PHE A 211 14.07 -24.57 -2.93
CA PHE A 211 15.51 -24.76 -2.82
C PHE A 211 15.97 -24.92 -1.37
N ASP A 212 15.41 -24.12 -0.46
CA ASP A 212 15.70 -24.24 0.97
C ASP A 212 15.29 -25.61 1.52
N ALA A 213 14.04 -26.01 1.26
CA ALA A 213 13.50 -27.28 1.71
C ALA A 213 14.24 -28.50 1.16
N GLU A 214 14.61 -28.49 -0.13
CA GLU A 214 15.18 -29.66 -0.80
C GLU A 214 16.71 -29.74 -0.73
N PHE A 215 17.42 -28.61 -0.58
CA PHE A 215 18.88 -28.56 -0.70
C PHE A 215 19.55 -27.88 0.48
N LEU A 216 19.21 -26.61 0.76
CA LEU A 216 19.93 -25.84 1.78
C LEU A 216 19.75 -26.46 3.17
N SER A 217 18.50 -26.67 3.59
CA SER A 217 18.19 -27.27 4.89
C SER A 217 18.77 -28.68 5.05
N VAL A 218 18.82 -29.47 3.96
CA VAL A 218 19.40 -30.81 3.97
C VAL A 218 20.91 -30.72 4.24
N SER A 219 21.60 -29.82 3.55
CA SER A 219 23.04 -29.62 3.76
C SER A 219 23.35 -29.01 5.13
N GLU A 220 22.59 -28.02 5.60
CA GLU A 220 22.85 -27.32 6.86
C GLU A 220 22.56 -28.18 8.10
N ARG A 221 21.63 -29.14 8.03
CA ARG A 221 21.40 -30.11 9.13
C ARG A 221 22.65 -30.91 9.49
N SER A 222 23.56 -31.12 8.54
CA SER A 222 24.83 -31.81 8.81
C SER A 222 25.70 -31.06 9.82
N LEU A 223 25.69 -29.72 9.79
CA LEU A 223 26.49 -28.86 10.69
C LEU A 223 26.02 -28.92 12.15
N VAL A 224 24.75 -29.23 12.38
CA VAL A 224 24.12 -29.18 13.70
C VAL A 224 23.86 -30.55 14.30
N SER A 225 23.91 -31.61 13.48
CA SER A 225 23.56 -32.99 13.85
C SER A 225 24.25 -33.48 15.14
N ALA A 226 25.56 -33.29 15.27
CA ALA A 226 26.33 -33.75 16.43
C ALA A 226 25.91 -33.05 17.73
N GLN A 227 25.68 -31.73 17.69
CA GLN A 227 25.23 -30.98 18.86
C GLN A 227 23.78 -31.31 19.21
N LEU A 228 22.90 -31.46 18.22
CA LEU A 228 21.52 -31.89 18.43
C LEU A 228 21.44 -33.26 19.10
N ASP A 229 22.27 -34.23 18.68
CA ASP A 229 22.34 -35.55 19.29
C ASP A 229 22.74 -35.48 20.77
N ILE A 230 23.66 -34.59 21.14
CA ILE A 230 24.05 -34.35 22.55
C ILE A 230 22.87 -33.77 23.32
N LEU A 231 22.16 -32.78 22.77
CA LEU A 231 21.02 -32.15 23.44
C LEU A 231 19.88 -33.14 23.70
N ILE A 232 19.64 -34.06 22.76
CA ILE A 232 18.58 -35.07 22.88
C ILE A 232 18.98 -36.16 23.88
N ASN A 233 20.17 -36.73 23.72
CA ASN A 233 20.53 -37.99 24.38
C ASN A 233 21.36 -37.84 25.66
N SER A 234 21.99 -36.70 25.92
CA SER A 234 22.82 -36.50 27.12
C SER A 234 21.99 -36.04 28.31
N ASP A 235 22.30 -36.56 29.50
CA ASP A 235 21.81 -36.04 30.79
C ASP A 235 22.92 -35.33 31.59
N ASP A 236 24.13 -35.21 31.01
CA ASP A 236 25.22 -34.44 31.60
C ASP A 236 25.02 -32.94 31.33
N VAL A 237 24.80 -32.18 32.40
CA VAL A 237 24.52 -30.72 32.33
C VAL A 237 25.67 -29.94 31.68
N ASN A 238 26.93 -30.35 31.86
CA ASN A 238 28.06 -29.65 31.24
C ASN A 238 28.14 -29.93 29.75
N ALA A 239 27.87 -31.18 29.34
CA ALA A 239 27.76 -31.54 27.93
C ALA A 239 26.59 -30.81 27.25
N LEU A 240 25.44 -30.72 27.90
CA LEU A 240 24.28 -29.99 27.41
C LEU A 240 24.57 -28.49 27.24
N ARG A 241 25.17 -27.83 28.25
CA ARG A 241 25.56 -26.41 28.16
C ARG A 241 26.61 -26.15 27.07
N SER A 242 27.57 -27.06 26.91
CA SER A 242 28.59 -26.96 25.86
C SER A 242 27.97 -27.09 24.47
N ALA A 243 27.07 -28.06 24.27
CA ALA A 243 26.34 -28.24 23.02
C ALA A 243 25.42 -27.04 22.72
N LEU A 244 24.74 -26.49 23.73
CA LEU A 244 23.89 -25.30 23.61
C LEU A 244 24.70 -24.09 23.12
N GLY A 245 25.85 -23.83 23.73
CA GLY A 245 26.74 -22.74 23.31
C GLY A 245 27.28 -22.92 21.88
N GLN A 246 27.70 -24.15 21.51
CA GLN A 246 28.16 -24.44 20.16
C GLN A 246 27.05 -24.29 19.12
N LEU A 247 25.86 -24.82 19.42
CA LEU A 247 24.72 -24.79 18.52
C LEU A 247 24.19 -23.36 18.32
N THR A 248 24.22 -22.53 19.37
CA THR A 248 23.93 -21.09 19.28
C THR A 248 24.91 -20.39 18.32
N ASN A 249 26.21 -20.68 18.43
CA ASN A 249 27.22 -20.07 17.53
C ASN A 249 27.05 -20.53 16.08
N ILE A 250 26.70 -21.80 15.85
CA ILE A 250 26.42 -22.32 14.51
C ILE A 250 25.17 -21.65 13.93
N ARG A 251 24.10 -21.55 14.72
CA ARG A 251 22.86 -20.85 14.33
C ARG A 251 23.12 -19.40 13.92
N ASP A 252 23.83 -18.65 14.76
CA ASP A 252 23.99 -17.20 14.57
C ASP A 252 25.06 -16.86 13.52
N GLY A 253 26.01 -17.77 13.27
CA GLY A 253 27.18 -17.51 12.41
C GLY A 253 27.21 -18.28 11.10
N GLN A 254 26.47 -19.38 10.98
CA GLN A 254 26.65 -20.33 9.87
C GLN A 254 25.35 -20.80 9.22
N LEU A 255 24.18 -20.67 9.85
CA LEU A 255 22.93 -21.12 9.23
C LEU A 255 22.26 -20.01 8.43
N LYS A 256 21.63 -20.38 7.31
CA LYS A 256 20.80 -19.51 6.47
C LYS A 256 19.41 -20.07 6.21
N SER A 257 19.23 -21.37 6.37
CA SER A 257 17.93 -22.03 6.23
C SER A 257 17.03 -21.67 7.41
N ASP A 258 15.89 -21.04 7.11
CA ASP A 258 14.88 -20.75 8.12
C ASP A 258 14.35 -22.04 8.77
N ILE A 259 14.32 -23.13 8.00
CA ILE A 259 13.89 -24.46 8.46
C ILE A 259 14.84 -24.98 9.54
N VAL A 260 16.16 -24.97 9.28
CA VAL A 260 17.16 -25.48 10.23
C VAL A 260 17.29 -24.55 11.43
N ILE A 261 17.18 -23.23 11.22
CA ILE A 261 17.16 -22.25 12.33
C ILE A 261 15.96 -22.52 13.26
N ALA A 262 14.78 -22.81 12.72
CA ALA A 262 13.60 -23.16 13.52
C ALA A 262 13.80 -24.46 14.31
N GLU A 263 14.32 -25.51 13.68
CA GLU A 263 14.65 -26.79 14.33
C GLU A 263 15.66 -26.59 15.48
N VAL A 264 16.70 -25.79 15.24
CA VAL A 264 17.70 -25.47 16.25
C VAL A 264 17.10 -24.66 17.40
N ASN A 265 16.26 -23.66 17.12
CA ASN A 265 15.61 -22.88 18.17
C ASN A 265 14.72 -23.74 19.06
N GLU A 266 13.97 -24.67 18.49
CA GLU A 266 13.18 -25.65 19.25
C GLU A 266 14.08 -26.54 20.13
N ALA A 267 15.18 -27.05 19.58
CA ALA A 267 16.12 -27.86 20.33
C ALA A 267 16.81 -27.10 21.47
N LEU A 268 17.17 -25.83 21.24
CA LEU A 268 17.73 -24.95 22.27
C LEU A 268 16.74 -24.71 23.41
N TYR A 269 15.48 -24.40 23.08
CA TYR A 269 14.42 -24.23 24.08
C TYR A 269 14.21 -25.50 24.92
N ASN A 270 14.10 -26.66 24.26
CA ASN A 270 13.94 -27.95 24.95
C ASN A 270 15.15 -28.31 25.82
N ALA A 271 16.36 -27.97 25.38
CA ALA A 271 17.58 -28.18 26.15
C ALA A 271 17.65 -27.28 27.39
N GLU A 272 17.23 -26.02 27.30
CA GLU A 272 17.16 -25.12 28.46
C GLU A 272 16.18 -25.64 29.52
N ASP A 273 15.00 -26.11 29.12
CA ASP A 273 14.03 -26.75 30.02
C ASP A 273 14.61 -28.03 30.64
N LYS A 274 15.27 -28.88 29.84
CA LYS A 274 15.92 -30.11 30.33
C LYS A 274 17.00 -29.80 31.36
N ILE A 275 17.87 -28.81 31.10
CA ILE A 275 18.91 -28.37 32.02
C ILE A 275 18.29 -27.87 33.32
N SER A 276 17.28 -27.00 33.23
CA SER A 276 16.55 -26.47 34.40
C SER A 276 15.97 -27.61 35.25
N ASN A 277 15.32 -28.59 34.63
CA ASN A 277 14.74 -29.74 35.33
C ASN A 277 15.81 -30.64 35.98
N LEU A 278 16.94 -30.87 35.30
CA LEU A 278 18.07 -31.63 35.86
C LEU A 278 18.71 -30.88 37.04
N GLU A 279 18.82 -29.56 36.95
CA GLU A 279 19.33 -28.70 38.02
C GLU A 279 18.37 -28.63 39.20
N ILE A 280 17.06 -28.54 38.96
CA ILE A 280 16.03 -28.63 40.00
C ILE A 280 16.01 -30.02 40.63
N ALA A 281 16.22 -31.10 39.88
CA ALA A 281 16.35 -32.45 40.44
C ALA A 281 17.63 -32.60 41.29
N GLN A 282 18.72 -31.94 40.89
CA GLN A 282 19.96 -31.85 41.68
C GLN A 282 19.77 -30.95 42.92
N ALA A 283 19.01 -29.87 42.83
CA ALA A 283 18.71 -28.92 43.91
C ALA A 283 17.63 -29.42 44.87
N ASN A 284 16.65 -30.22 44.42
CA ASN A 284 15.65 -30.88 45.28
C ASN A 284 16.23 -32.03 46.10
N ARG A 285 17.47 -32.47 45.82
CA ARG A 285 18.29 -33.25 46.76
C ARG A 285 18.91 -32.38 47.86
N GLY A 286 18.69 -31.07 47.85
CA GLY A 286 19.13 -30.07 48.82
C GLY A 286 18.15 -28.90 48.94
N SER A 287 16.96 -29.14 49.51
CA SER A 287 16.00 -28.13 50.04
C SER A 287 15.26 -27.20 49.06
N GLY A 288 13.95 -27.46 48.89
CA GLY A 288 12.86 -26.62 49.42
C GLY A 288 12.56 -25.21 48.87
N SER A 289 11.61 -25.15 47.90
CA SER A 289 10.46 -24.21 47.72
C SER A 289 10.59 -22.68 47.95
N GLY A 290 10.17 -21.88 46.95
CA GLY A 290 9.67 -20.51 47.17
C GLY A 290 9.48 -19.56 45.96
N LEU A 291 8.26 -19.55 45.39
CA LEU A 291 7.45 -18.42 44.84
C LEU A 291 8.02 -17.35 43.87
N SER A 292 7.70 -17.55 42.58
CA SER A 292 7.05 -16.66 41.59
C SER A 292 7.13 -15.12 41.72
N SER A 293 8.08 -14.51 41.00
CA SER A 293 7.94 -13.18 40.39
C SER A 293 7.70 -13.36 38.88
N SER A 294 6.77 -12.65 38.25
CA SER A 294 6.63 -12.64 36.79
C SER A 294 7.89 -12.03 36.16
N THR A 295 8.81 -12.88 35.74
CA THR A 295 10.05 -12.48 35.07
C THR A 295 9.76 -12.06 33.64
N GLY A 296 10.66 -11.32 32.99
CA GLY A 296 10.55 -10.99 31.57
C GLY A 296 10.29 -12.21 30.66
N ASN A 297 10.79 -13.39 31.05
CA ASN A 297 10.50 -14.66 30.39
C ASN A 297 9.01 -15.03 30.44
N SER A 298 8.29 -14.76 31.53
CA SER A 298 6.84 -15.06 31.59
C SER A 298 6.00 -14.23 30.60
N ILE A 299 6.44 -13.00 30.29
CA ILE A 299 5.85 -12.16 29.25
C ILE A 299 6.10 -12.79 27.88
N VAL A 300 7.33 -13.23 27.63
CA VAL A 300 7.74 -13.88 26.39
C VAL A 300 6.98 -15.20 26.19
N ASP A 301 6.93 -16.06 27.20
CA ASP A 301 6.20 -17.34 27.16
C ASP A 301 4.71 -17.16 26.84
N PHE A 302 4.10 -16.10 27.38
CA PHE A 302 2.72 -15.78 27.07
C PHE A 302 2.57 -15.27 25.63
N ALA A 303 3.50 -14.44 25.15
CA ALA A 303 3.51 -13.92 23.78
C ALA A 303 3.58 -15.06 22.74
N TYR A 304 4.40 -16.08 23.00
CA TYR A 304 4.59 -17.23 22.10
C TYR A 304 3.31 -18.02 21.82
N LYS A 305 2.32 -18.00 22.72
CA LYS A 305 1.02 -18.68 22.54
C LYS A 305 0.20 -18.14 21.36
N TYR A 306 0.57 -16.96 20.86
CA TYR A 306 -0.17 -16.27 19.81
C TYR A 306 0.57 -16.24 18.47
N ILE A 307 1.70 -16.93 18.32
CA ILE A 307 2.33 -17.12 17.01
C ILE A 307 1.31 -17.68 16.02
N GLY A 308 1.30 -17.14 14.81
CA GLY A 308 0.34 -17.50 13.77
C GLY A 308 -0.99 -16.75 13.84
N THR A 309 -1.24 -15.94 14.87
CA THR A 309 -2.47 -15.12 14.94
C THR A 309 -2.45 -14.01 13.87
N PRO A 310 -3.53 -13.81 13.08
CA PRO A 310 -3.54 -12.84 11.99
C PRO A 310 -3.36 -11.39 12.43
N TYR A 311 -2.68 -10.61 11.59
CA TYR A 311 -2.62 -9.16 11.74
C TYR A 311 -3.91 -8.49 11.21
N ILE A 312 -4.50 -7.59 12.02
CA ILE A 312 -5.55 -6.66 11.58
C ILE A 312 -5.28 -5.30 12.22
N TYR A 313 -5.25 -4.24 11.41
CA TYR A 313 -5.05 -2.88 11.89
C TYR A 313 -6.13 -2.50 12.93
N GLY A 314 -5.71 -2.03 14.11
CA GLY A 314 -6.63 -1.68 15.20
C GLY A 314 -7.02 -2.84 16.12
N ALA A 315 -6.63 -4.09 15.85
CA ALA A 315 -7.02 -5.24 16.66
C ALA A 315 -6.19 -5.41 17.95
N THR A 316 -6.83 -5.90 19.02
CA THR A 316 -6.24 -6.05 20.37
C THR A 316 -6.35 -7.47 20.94
N GLY A 317 -6.59 -8.45 20.09
CA GLY A 317 -6.71 -9.85 20.49
C GLY A 317 -8.08 -10.31 20.98
N PRO A 318 -8.21 -11.62 21.29
CA PRO A 318 -7.16 -12.64 21.14
C PRO A 318 -7.09 -13.26 19.74
N SER A 319 -8.08 -13.03 18.86
CA SER A 319 -8.19 -13.68 17.55
C SER A 319 -7.48 -12.96 16.40
N SER A 320 -7.08 -11.70 16.60
CA SER A 320 -6.27 -10.91 15.67
C SER A 320 -5.59 -9.75 16.40
N PHE A 321 -4.48 -9.25 15.88
CA PHE A 321 -3.71 -8.19 16.52
C PHE A 321 -3.17 -7.15 15.54
N ASP A 322 -2.99 -5.90 15.98
CA ASP A 322 -1.92 -5.06 15.43
C ASP A 322 -0.70 -5.04 16.38
N CYS A 323 0.38 -4.37 15.98
CA CYS A 323 1.64 -4.39 16.73
C CYS A 323 1.50 -3.94 18.20
N SER A 324 0.85 -2.81 18.44
CA SER A 324 0.65 -2.25 19.79
C SER A 324 -0.51 -2.91 20.55
N GLY A 325 -1.48 -3.46 19.84
CA GLY A 325 -2.56 -4.27 20.37
C GLY A 325 -2.07 -5.62 20.86
N PHE A 326 -1.10 -6.22 20.18
CA PHE A 326 -0.40 -7.43 20.61
C PHE A 326 0.38 -7.20 21.90
N THR A 327 1.25 -6.18 21.95
CA THR A 327 2.06 -5.90 23.14
C THR A 327 1.20 -5.57 24.35
N SER A 328 0.18 -4.72 24.19
CA SER A 328 -0.74 -4.36 25.29
C SER A 328 -1.54 -5.56 25.80
N PHE A 329 -2.01 -6.43 24.90
CA PHE A 329 -2.68 -7.66 25.27
C PHE A 329 -1.76 -8.60 26.04
N VAL A 330 -0.53 -8.81 25.58
CA VAL A 330 0.44 -9.69 26.25
C VAL A 330 0.77 -9.16 27.64
N TYR A 331 1.11 -7.87 27.75
CA TYR A 331 1.46 -7.25 29.04
C TYR A 331 0.32 -7.30 30.06
N ARG A 332 -0.90 -7.02 29.62
CA ARG A 332 -2.09 -7.10 30.47
C ARG A 332 -2.31 -8.50 31.03
N ASN A 333 -2.15 -9.54 30.21
CA ASN A 333 -2.49 -10.90 30.60
C ASN A 333 -1.33 -11.69 31.24
N ALA A 334 -0.08 -11.36 30.89
CA ALA A 334 1.10 -12.05 31.40
C ALA A 334 1.65 -11.42 32.69
N ALA A 335 1.66 -10.09 32.75
CA ALA A 335 2.24 -9.32 33.85
C ALA A 335 1.21 -8.55 34.68
N GLY A 336 -0.06 -8.49 34.26
CA GLY A 336 -1.08 -7.67 34.91
C GLY A 336 -0.86 -6.17 34.72
N THR A 337 -0.02 -5.77 33.76
CA THR A 337 0.36 -4.38 33.53
C THR A 337 -0.37 -3.82 32.31
N GLU A 338 -1.13 -2.75 32.51
CA GLU A 338 -1.75 -2.01 31.42
C GLU A 338 -0.73 -1.05 30.78
N ILE A 339 -0.45 -1.26 29.50
CA ILE A 339 0.28 -0.30 28.68
C ILE A 339 -0.66 0.34 27.67
N THR A 340 -0.29 1.54 27.21
CA THR A 340 -1.15 2.34 26.34
C THR A 340 -1.38 1.68 24.98
N ARG A 341 -2.49 2.04 24.32
CA ARG A 341 -2.97 1.32 23.12
C ARG A 341 -2.15 1.57 21.85
N THR A 342 -1.48 2.71 21.71
CA THR A 342 -0.82 3.09 20.45
C THR A 342 0.70 3.01 20.59
N THR A 343 1.40 2.64 19.52
CA THR A 343 2.87 2.55 19.50
C THR A 343 3.54 3.84 20.00
N TYR A 344 3.06 5.00 19.52
CA TYR A 344 3.55 6.32 19.94
C TYR A 344 3.40 6.60 21.44
N SER A 345 2.33 6.11 22.06
CA SER A 345 2.15 6.27 23.51
C SER A 345 2.95 5.24 24.31
N GLN A 346 3.14 4.03 23.78
CA GLN A 346 3.95 2.99 24.42
C GLN A 346 5.43 3.36 24.49
N LEU A 347 5.92 4.20 23.57
CA LEU A 347 7.24 4.82 23.69
C LEU A 347 7.43 5.61 24.99
N GLY A 348 6.35 6.04 25.65
CA GLY A 348 6.42 6.78 26.92
C GLY A 348 6.32 5.90 28.16
N VAL A 349 6.12 4.58 28.02
CA VAL A 349 5.95 3.68 29.18
C VAL A 349 7.29 3.15 29.69
N GLY A 350 7.35 2.83 30.98
CA GLY A 350 8.53 2.19 31.58
C GLY A 350 9.82 3.03 31.55
N THR A 351 10.96 2.35 31.66
CA THR A 351 12.30 2.94 31.64
C THR A 351 12.97 2.73 30.27
N PRO A 352 13.66 3.74 29.70
CA PRO A 352 14.42 3.55 28.47
C PRO A 352 15.58 2.57 28.65
N VAL A 353 15.76 1.69 27.67
CA VAL A 353 16.83 0.67 27.64
C VAL A 353 17.62 0.81 26.34
N SER A 354 18.95 0.68 26.44
CA SER A 354 19.82 0.66 25.28
C SER A 354 19.80 -0.71 24.58
N TYR A 355 20.13 -0.76 23.28
CA TYR A 355 20.12 -2.03 22.53
C TYR A 355 20.97 -3.13 23.18
N SER A 356 22.13 -2.77 23.74
CA SER A 356 23.05 -3.70 24.42
C SER A 356 22.54 -4.22 25.77
N GLU A 357 21.50 -3.59 26.33
CA GLU A 357 20.95 -3.92 27.63
C GLU A 357 19.57 -4.59 27.53
N LEU A 358 19.12 -4.92 26.31
CA LEU A 358 17.84 -5.57 26.08
C LEU A 358 17.73 -6.88 26.85
N GLN A 359 16.61 -7.03 27.55
CA GLN A 359 16.24 -8.22 28.31
C GLN A 359 14.91 -8.76 27.82
N PRO A 360 14.71 -10.09 27.79
CA PRO A 360 13.45 -10.69 27.40
C PRO A 360 12.27 -10.00 28.09
N GLY A 361 11.23 -9.68 27.32
CA GLY A 361 10.09 -8.92 27.78
C GLY A 361 10.14 -7.42 27.45
N ASP A 362 11.31 -6.82 27.23
CA ASP A 362 11.40 -5.39 26.88
C ASP A 362 10.60 -5.06 25.61
N LEU A 363 9.91 -3.91 25.61
CA LEU A 363 9.28 -3.39 24.40
C LEU A 363 10.35 -2.82 23.48
N VAL A 364 10.35 -3.25 22.22
CA VAL A 364 11.30 -2.80 21.20
C VAL A 364 10.54 -2.05 20.11
N PHE A 365 10.95 -0.80 19.88
CA PHE A 365 10.38 0.08 18.88
C PHE A 365 11.33 0.17 17.69
N THR A 366 10.78 0.00 16.49
CA THR A 366 11.54 0.01 15.24
C THR A 366 10.99 1.04 14.26
N TYR A 367 11.76 1.35 13.22
CA TYR A 367 11.39 2.23 12.12
C TYR A 367 10.83 3.59 12.56
N GLY A 368 11.57 4.31 13.41
CA GLY A 368 11.10 5.62 13.88
C GLY A 368 9.87 5.56 14.79
N SER A 369 9.64 4.42 15.45
CA SER A 369 8.49 4.10 16.34
C SER A 369 7.15 3.81 15.66
N ASP A 370 7.16 3.54 14.37
CA ASP A 370 5.96 3.10 13.65
C ASP A 370 5.55 1.68 14.04
N HIS A 371 6.48 0.88 14.57
CA HIS A 371 6.26 -0.52 14.92
C HIS A 371 6.81 -0.89 16.30
N VAL A 372 6.19 -1.87 16.96
CA VAL A 372 6.60 -2.38 18.28
C VAL A 372 6.45 -3.90 18.38
N GLY A 373 7.35 -4.53 19.12
CA GLY A 373 7.23 -5.90 19.56
C GLY A 373 7.86 -6.12 20.93
N ILE A 374 7.89 -7.38 21.37
CA ILE A 374 8.45 -7.78 22.66
C ILE A 374 9.77 -8.51 22.39
N TYR A 375 10.86 -8.05 23.01
CA TYR A 375 12.16 -8.70 22.89
C TYR A 375 12.11 -10.11 23.46
N VAL A 376 12.66 -11.08 22.72
CA VAL A 376 12.68 -12.49 23.13
C VAL A 376 14.10 -13.03 23.37
N GLY A 377 15.13 -12.19 23.20
CA GLY A 377 16.54 -12.60 23.28
C GLY A 377 17.18 -12.76 21.90
N GLY A 378 18.51 -12.85 21.87
CA GLY A 378 19.28 -13.12 20.64
C GLY A 378 19.11 -12.07 19.53
N GLY A 379 18.82 -10.81 19.86
CA GLY A 379 18.57 -9.77 18.85
C GLY A 379 17.22 -9.92 18.13
N GLN A 380 16.29 -10.72 18.68
CA GLN A 380 14.99 -11.00 18.08
C GLN A 380 13.84 -10.47 18.94
N TYR A 381 12.68 -10.28 18.31
CA TYR A 381 11.46 -9.82 18.95
C TYR A 381 10.25 -10.52 18.34
N ILE A 382 9.23 -10.76 19.16
CA ILE A 382 7.92 -11.26 18.75
C ILE A 382 6.99 -10.08 18.50
N HIS A 383 6.32 -10.08 17.34
CA HIS A 383 5.49 -8.96 16.91
C HIS A 383 4.37 -9.38 15.96
N ALA A 384 3.36 -8.53 15.84
CA ALA A 384 2.37 -8.57 14.77
C ALA A 384 2.80 -7.56 13.68
N PRO A 385 3.39 -7.98 12.55
CA PRO A 385 4.12 -7.11 11.62
C PRO A 385 3.26 -6.11 10.82
N TYR A 386 2.39 -6.59 9.94
CA TYR A 386 1.58 -5.78 9.03
C TYR A 386 0.47 -6.64 8.40
N GLU A 387 -0.43 -6.01 7.65
CA GLU A 387 -1.59 -6.66 7.04
C GLU A 387 -1.20 -7.75 6.04
N GLY A 388 -1.85 -8.92 6.17
CA GLY A 388 -1.51 -10.12 5.37
C GLY A 388 -0.47 -11.04 6.00
N GLU A 389 0.08 -10.68 7.17
CA GLU A 389 0.99 -11.52 7.94
C GLU A 389 0.39 -11.92 9.29
N ASN A 390 1.10 -12.81 9.98
CA ASN A 390 0.72 -13.31 11.30
C ASN A 390 1.76 -12.90 12.35
N VAL A 391 1.37 -12.99 13.63
CA VAL A 391 2.29 -12.86 14.76
C VAL A 391 3.44 -13.86 14.57
N LYS A 392 4.68 -13.35 14.62
CA LYS A 392 5.89 -14.13 14.39
C LYS A 392 7.08 -13.57 15.16
N VAL A 393 8.13 -14.37 15.26
CA VAL A 393 9.45 -13.92 15.73
C VAL A 393 10.25 -13.47 14.52
N SER A 394 10.97 -12.37 14.64
CA SER A 394 11.87 -11.88 13.59
C SER A 394 13.10 -11.20 14.20
N PRO A 395 14.19 -11.05 13.44
CA PRO A 395 15.31 -10.19 13.85
C PRO A 395 14.87 -8.74 14.04
N ILE A 396 15.41 -8.06 15.04
CA ILE A 396 15.22 -6.61 15.19
C ILE A 396 15.96 -5.91 14.06
N THR A 397 15.23 -5.24 13.19
CA THR A 397 15.79 -4.34 12.17
C THR A 397 15.24 -2.94 12.36
N GLY A 398 16.06 -1.92 12.08
CA GLY A 398 15.64 -0.52 12.25
C GLY A 398 15.36 -0.14 13.71
N PHE A 399 16.12 -0.66 14.67
CA PHE A 399 15.98 -0.31 16.09
C PHE A 399 15.95 1.21 16.30
N TYR A 400 14.95 1.68 17.04
CA TYR A 400 14.76 3.09 17.35
C TYR A 400 14.86 3.35 18.85
N ALA A 401 14.14 2.58 19.66
CA ALA A 401 14.15 2.70 21.12
C ALA A 401 13.70 1.39 21.76
N ALA A 402 13.98 1.24 23.06
CA ALA A 402 13.38 0.18 23.88
C ALA A 402 12.93 0.68 25.24
N ARG A 403 11.93 0.01 25.79
CA ARG A 403 11.34 0.30 27.10
C ARG A 403 11.21 -0.96 27.95
N ARG A 404 11.71 -0.90 29.17
CA ARG A 404 11.48 -1.91 30.21
C ARG A 404 10.36 -1.48 31.13
N VAL A 405 9.32 -2.27 31.17
CA VAL A 405 8.08 -1.97 31.89
C VAL A 405 7.98 -2.70 33.24
N LEU A 406 8.79 -3.76 33.44
CA LEU A 406 8.91 -4.50 34.69
C LEU A 406 9.94 -3.88 35.66
#